data_AF-A0A1C7WIH4-F1
#
_entry.id   AF-A0A1C7WIH4-F1
#
_cell.length_a   1.000
_cell.length_b   1.000
_cell.length_c   1.000
_cell.angle_alpha   90.00
_cell.angle_beta   90.00
_cell.angle_gamma   90.00
#
_symmetry.space_group_name_H-M   'P 1'
#
loop_
_entity.id
_entity.type
_entity.pdbx_description
1 polymer ?
#
loop_
_entity_poly.entity_id
_entity_poly.type
_entity_poly.pdbx_seq_one_letter_code
_entity_poly.pdbx_strand_id
1 'polypeptide(L)'
;MTDTQDHLTRLAEIAPDSPLAQARATRQAATDGIEASYQRLFAPQDVGGFGIAERLLLAQRISEWHGDRQLAAHYAQLQQAQPADGPRLQAALDHAERLAFKPAGAEAKHLQALQQAGWSLDDIVTLSQLIAFVSFQSRLLFGYRLLAGLPVATSGRAPVRASAWRTASHTASGRHAPPAFTSQELGWEPWIAAKPLEAFDEPGKALLTKFGHADSDYFRLLARDHAVLEQRTITDRAIFFTAGGLARQDRELAAAVASKVNGCIYCASVHARKAAQLSKRAEEVQRLLDVAPGGILSEGQGEDWRTQIDFAAALSATPPQANAAQLAALREQGLGELELLDLVQATAFFAWANRLMLTLGEPYDD
;
A
#
# COMPACT_ATOMS: atom_id res chain seq x y z
N MET A 1 0.78 -28.01 -21.52
CA MET A 1 1.26 -26.81 -20.81
C MET A 1 0.04 -26.17 -20.20
N THR A 2 -0.17 -26.34 -18.90
CA THR A 2 -1.25 -25.66 -18.19
C THR A 2 -0.95 -24.17 -18.21
N ASP A 3 -1.87 -23.40 -18.76
CA ASP A 3 -1.89 -21.94 -18.78
C ASP A 3 -2.01 -21.44 -17.32
N THR A 4 -0.88 -21.41 -16.60
CA THR A 4 -0.79 -20.90 -15.22
C THR A 4 -0.64 -19.39 -15.26
N GLN A 5 -1.68 -18.69 -15.74
CA GLN A 5 -1.77 -17.25 -15.59
C GLN A 5 -1.99 -16.89 -14.11
N ASP A 6 -1.16 -16.01 -13.58
CA ASP A 6 -1.31 -15.47 -12.22
C ASP A 6 -2.64 -14.73 -12.07
N HIS A 7 -3.08 -14.53 -10.82
CA HIS A 7 -4.38 -13.91 -10.55
C HIS A 7 -4.50 -12.51 -11.16
N LEU A 8 -3.43 -11.72 -11.20
CA LEU A 8 -3.48 -10.35 -11.72
C LEU A 8 -3.62 -10.34 -13.24
N THR A 9 -2.94 -11.25 -13.97
CA THR A 9 -3.13 -11.40 -15.42
C THR A 9 -4.59 -11.60 -15.76
N ARG A 10 -5.22 -12.56 -15.08
CA ARG A 10 -6.61 -12.96 -15.34
C ARG A 10 -7.60 -11.87 -14.93
N LEU A 11 -7.40 -11.27 -13.75
CA LEU A 11 -8.30 -10.24 -13.20
C LEU A 11 -8.16 -8.88 -13.88
N ALA A 12 -7.03 -8.58 -14.52
CA ALA A 12 -6.86 -7.37 -15.32
C ALA A 12 -7.03 -7.62 -16.83
N GLU A 13 -7.43 -8.83 -17.23
CA GLU A 13 -7.69 -9.21 -18.63
C GLU A 13 -6.50 -8.88 -19.56
N ILE A 14 -5.27 -9.13 -19.08
CA ILE A 14 -4.05 -8.79 -19.81
C ILE A 14 -3.85 -9.78 -20.96
N ALA A 15 -3.80 -9.29 -22.20
CA ALA A 15 -3.57 -10.14 -23.37
C ALA A 15 -2.12 -10.69 -23.36
N PRO A 16 -1.90 -12.01 -23.61
CA PRO A 16 -0.60 -12.69 -23.49
C PRO A 16 0.57 -12.09 -24.27
N ASP A 17 0.31 -11.41 -25.39
CA ASP A 17 1.34 -10.80 -26.24
C ASP A 17 1.36 -9.25 -26.18
N SER A 18 0.59 -8.67 -25.26
CA SER A 18 0.52 -7.22 -25.10
C SER A 18 1.85 -6.62 -24.59
N PRO A 19 2.11 -5.33 -24.87
CA PRO A 19 3.22 -4.61 -24.25
C PRO A 19 3.24 -4.73 -22.72
N LEU A 20 2.06 -4.71 -22.09
CA LEU A 20 1.93 -4.88 -20.63
C LEU A 20 2.35 -6.27 -20.16
N ALA A 21 1.99 -7.34 -20.90
CA ALA A 21 2.44 -8.69 -20.58
C ALA A 21 3.97 -8.80 -20.63
N GLN A 22 4.61 -8.21 -21.65
CA GLN A 22 6.07 -8.18 -21.79
C GLN A 22 6.75 -7.37 -20.67
N ALA A 23 6.18 -6.22 -20.31
CA ALA A 23 6.65 -5.41 -19.19
C ALA A 23 6.54 -6.17 -17.86
N ARG A 24 5.44 -6.90 -17.63
CA ARG A 24 5.26 -7.73 -16.43
C ARG A 24 6.20 -8.93 -16.39
N ALA A 25 6.50 -9.56 -17.53
CA ALA A 25 7.52 -10.60 -17.62
C ALA A 25 8.92 -10.04 -17.26
N THR A 26 9.22 -8.80 -17.65
CA THR A 26 10.45 -8.09 -17.23
C THR A 26 10.48 -7.82 -15.71
N ARG A 27 9.31 -7.72 -15.07
CA ARG A 27 9.12 -7.54 -13.62
C ARG A 27 8.60 -8.80 -12.92
N GLN A 28 8.98 -9.99 -13.38
CA GLN A 28 8.43 -11.24 -12.87
C GLN A 28 8.56 -11.39 -11.35
N ALA A 29 9.67 -10.98 -10.75
CA ALA A 29 9.87 -11.05 -9.29
C ALA A 29 8.82 -10.25 -8.49
N ALA A 30 8.33 -9.13 -9.03
CA ALA A 30 7.25 -8.37 -8.39
C ALA A 30 5.92 -9.14 -8.51
N THR A 31 5.62 -9.70 -9.70
CA THR A 31 4.44 -10.55 -9.91
C THR A 31 4.44 -11.75 -8.95
N ASP A 32 5.57 -12.45 -8.83
CA ASP A 32 5.71 -13.63 -7.97
C ASP A 32 5.52 -13.28 -6.50
N GLY A 33 6.13 -12.18 -6.03
CA GLY A 33 5.96 -11.71 -4.65
C GLY A 33 4.52 -11.33 -4.31
N ILE A 34 3.80 -10.74 -5.27
CA ILE A 34 2.39 -10.35 -5.09
C ILE A 34 1.49 -11.59 -5.06
N GLU A 35 1.69 -12.53 -5.98
CA GLU A 35 0.96 -13.80 -5.99
C GLU A 35 1.25 -14.61 -4.72
N ALA A 36 2.51 -14.68 -4.30
CA ALA A 36 2.87 -15.34 -3.04
C ALA A 36 2.21 -14.65 -1.83
N SER A 37 2.14 -13.31 -1.80
CA SER A 37 1.41 -12.58 -0.76
C SER A 37 -0.07 -12.95 -0.73
N TYR A 38 -0.72 -13.04 -1.91
CA TYR A 38 -2.10 -13.51 -2.03
C TYR A 38 -2.26 -14.91 -1.44
N GLN A 39 -1.38 -15.85 -1.80
CA GLN A 39 -1.44 -17.22 -1.29
C GLN A 39 -1.23 -17.27 0.23
N ARG A 40 -0.30 -16.49 0.79
CA ARG A 40 -0.11 -16.44 2.25
C ARG A 40 -1.32 -15.88 2.99
N LEU A 41 -2.06 -14.96 2.38
CA LEU A 41 -3.24 -14.37 3.00
C LEU A 41 -4.50 -15.24 2.86
N PHE A 42 -4.71 -15.89 1.72
CA PHE A 42 -5.98 -16.59 1.41
C PHE A 42 -5.89 -18.12 1.36
N ALA A 43 -4.68 -18.68 1.40
CA ALA A 43 -4.41 -20.12 1.52
C ALA A 43 -3.21 -20.38 2.48
N PRO A 44 -3.25 -19.86 3.72
CA PRO A 44 -2.17 -20.07 4.67
C PRO A 44 -2.10 -21.54 5.12
N GLN A 45 -0.92 -21.95 5.57
CA GLN A 45 -0.74 -23.28 6.17
C GLN A 45 -1.43 -23.40 7.53
N ASP A 46 -1.46 -22.30 8.29
CA ASP A 46 -2.19 -22.16 9.55
C ASP A 46 -3.08 -20.90 9.45
N VAL A 47 -4.38 -21.10 9.65
CA VAL A 47 -5.37 -20.01 9.61
C VAL A 47 -5.42 -19.21 10.93
N GLY A 48 -4.89 -19.76 12.02
CA GLY A 48 -4.98 -19.17 13.35
C GLY A 48 -6.41 -18.85 13.78
N GLY A 49 -6.61 -17.72 14.45
CA GLY A 49 -7.93 -17.23 14.89
C GLY A 49 -8.68 -16.40 13.84
N PHE A 50 -8.11 -16.22 12.65
CA PHE A 50 -8.67 -15.43 11.56
C PHE A 50 -8.94 -16.32 10.34
N GLY A 51 -10.15 -16.87 10.27
CA GLY A 51 -10.51 -17.92 9.32
C GLY A 51 -10.67 -17.41 7.87
N ILE A 52 -10.56 -18.32 6.90
CA ILE A 52 -10.67 -17.99 5.47
C ILE A 52 -12.00 -17.35 5.08
N ALA A 53 -13.11 -17.76 5.69
CA ALA A 53 -14.42 -17.16 5.42
C ALA A 53 -14.46 -15.66 5.79
N GLU A 54 -13.90 -15.28 6.94
CA GLU A 54 -13.79 -13.88 7.36
C GLU A 54 -12.85 -13.10 6.41
N ARG A 55 -11.70 -13.68 6.06
CA ARG A 55 -10.73 -13.10 5.12
C ARG A 55 -11.35 -12.76 3.78
N LEU A 56 -12.08 -13.71 3.19
CA LEU A 56 -12.71 -13.56 1.87
C LEU A 56 -13.87 -12.56 1.90
N LEU A 57 -14.69 -12.55 2.97
CA LEU A 57 -15.76 -11.56 3.13
C LEU A 57 -15.19 -10.14 3.23
N LEU A 58 -14.16 -9.94 4.07
CA LEU A 58 -13.49 -8.64 4.20
C LEU A 58 -12.86 -8.22 2.88
N ALA A 59 -12.16 -9.13 2.19
CA ALA A 59 -11.55 -8.84 0.90
C ALA A 59 -12.58 -8.42 -0.15
N GLN A 60 -13.71 -9.12 -0.24
CA GLN A 60 -14.83 -8.72 -1.10
C GLN A 60 -15.29 -7.30 -0.77
N ARG A 61 -15.60 -7.02 0.51
CA ARG A 61 -16.12 -5.72 0.94
C ARG A 61 -15.14 -4.57 0.69
N ILE A 62 -13.85 -4.80 0.91
CA ILE A 62 -12.79 -3.83 0.63
C ILE A 62 -12.70 -3.56 -0.88
N SER A 63 -12.77 -4.59 -1.71
CA SER A 63 -12.78 -4.43 -3.17
C SER A 63 -13.99 -3.63 -3.66
N GLU A 64 -15.17 -3.85 -3.06
CA GLU A 64 -16.38 -3.05 -3.32
C GLU A 64 -16.16 -1.57 -2.98
N TRP A 65 -15.59 -1.27 -1.81
CA TRP A 65 -15.25 0.10 -1.39
C TRP A 65 -14.22 0.78 -2.28
N HIS A 66 -13.28 0.02 -2.85
CA HIS A 66 -12.32 0.52 -3.84
C HIS A 66 -12.90 0.59 -5.27
N GLY A 67 -14.15 0.18 -5.48
CA GLY A 67 -14.82 0.21 -6.78
C GLY A 67 -14.38 -0.89 -7.75
N ASP A 68 -13.61 -1.89 -7.30
CA ASP A 68 -13.14 -3.00 -8.14
C ASP A 68 -14.15 -4.15 -8.12
N ARG A 69 -15.13 -4.07 -9.03
CA ARG A 69 -16.21 -5.06 -9.15
C ARG A 69 -15.71 -6.45 -9.52
N GLN A 70 -14.66 -6.56 -10.33
CA GLN A 70 -14.11 -7.85 -10.76
C GLN A 70 -13.35 -8.52 -9.62
N LEU A 71 -12.57 -7.75 -8.84
CA LEU A 71 -11.90 -8.28 -7.66
C LEU A 71 -12.88 -8.67 -6.55
N ALA A 72 -13.94 -7.87 -6.34
CA ALA A 72 -15.02 -8.23 -5.42
C ALA A 72 -15.70 -9.54 -5.83
N ALA A 73 -16.01 -9.70 -7.12
CA ALA A 73 -16.60 -10.94 -7.65
C ALA A 73 -15.65 -12.14 -7.48
N HIS A 74 -14.35 -11.95 -7.69
CA HIS A 74 -13.34 -13.00 -7.45
C HIS A 74 -13.36 -13.50 -6.00
N TYR A 75 -13.34 -12.59 -5.03
CA TYR A 75 -13.42 -12.98 -3.61
C TYR A 75 -14.77 -13.60 -3.24
N ALA A 76 -15.88 -13.11 -3.80
CA ALA A 76 -17.20 -13.67 -3.58
C ALA A 76 -17.31 -15.12 -4.11
N GLN A 77 -16.72 -15.42 -5.27
CA GLN A 77 -16.73 -16.78 -5.86
C GLN A 77 -15.94 -17.80 -5.04
N LEU A 78 -14.92 -17.35 -4.29
CA LEU A 78 -14.12 -18.22 -3.43
C LEU A 78 -14.79 -18.52 -2.09
N GLN A 79 -15.83 -17.79 -1.70
CA GLN A 79 -16.53 -18.03 -0.44
C GLN A 79 -17.29 -19.36 -0.50
N GLN A 80 -17.00 -20.23 0.47
CA GLN A 80 -17.66 -21.52 0.64
C GLN A 80 -18.64 -21.53 1.83
N ALA A 81 -18.48 -20.57 2.74
CA ALA A 81 -19.31 -20.40 3.93
C ALA A 81 -19.36 -18.92 4.32
N GLN A 82 -20.46 -18.50 4.94
CA GLN A 82 -20.53 -17.20 5.60
C GLN A 82 -19.85 -17.26 6.97
N PRO A 83 -18.99 -16.29 7.31
CA PRO A 83 -18.50 -16.18 8.68
C PRO A 83 -19.64 -15.86 9.64
N ALA A 84 -19.47 -16.21 10.91
CA ALA A 84 -20.45 -15.88 11.93
C ALA A 84 -20.55 -14.36 12.13
N ASP A 85 -21.77 -13.84 12.06
CA ASP A 85 -22.04 -12.46 12.43
C ASP A 85 -21.78 -12.24 13.93
N GLY A 86 -21.37 -11.02 14.30
CA GLY A 86 -21.20 -10.64 15.69
C GLY A 86 -20.17 -9.54 15.92
N PRO A 87 -19.90 -9.18 17.19
CA PRO A 87 -19.01 -8.08 17.55
C PRO A 87 -17.59 -8.22 16.99
N ARG A 88 -17.07 -9.46 16.89
CA ARG A 88 -15.75 -9.74 16.32
C ARG A 88 -15.64 -9.32 14.85
N LEU A 89 -16.58 -9.78 14.03
CA LEU A 89 -16.62 -9.46 12.59
C LEU A 89 -16.91 -7.98 12.36
N GLN A 90 -17.82 -7.39 13.14
CA GLN A 90 -18.11 -5.97 13.07
C GLN A 90 -16.87 -5.11 13.36
N ALA A 91 -16.10 -5.45 14.41
CA ALA A 91 -14.87 -4.73 14.72
C ALA A 91 -13.83 -4.83 13.58
N ALA A 92 -13.77 -5.97 12.88
CA ALA A 92 -12.91 -6.13 11.71
C ALA A 92 -13.37 -5.31 10.50
N LEU A 93 -14.69 -5.21 10.27
CA LEU A 93 -15.27 -4.35 9.24
C LEU A 93 -15.01 -2.87 9.53
N ASP A 94 -15.17 -2.44 10.79
CA ASP A 94 -14.89 -1.06 11.21
C ASP A 94 -13.40 -0.71 11.04
N HIS A 95 -12.51 -1.65 11.35
CA HIS A 95 -11.08 -1.51 11.08
C HIS A 95 -10.80 -1.42 9.58
N ALA A 96 -11.39 -2.32 8.78
CA ALA A 96 -11.24 -2.33 7.33
C ALA A 96 -11.72 -1.03 6.67
N GLU A 97 -12.89 -0.50 7.07
CA GLU A 97 -13.41 0.76 6.56
C GLU A 97 -12.47 1.92 6.87
N ARG A 98 -11.94 1.97 8.10
CA ARG A 98 -10.97 2.99 8.51
C ARG A 98 -9.70 2.93 7.66
N LEU A 99 -9.12 1.76 7.49
CA LEU A 99 -7.92 1.57 6.66
C LEU A 99 -8.21 1.91 5.18
N ALA A 100 -9.39 1.59 4.66
CA ALA A 100 -9.76 1.87 3.27
C ALA A 100 -9.87 3.37 2.98
N PHE A 101 -10.59 4.12 3.83
CA PHE A 101 -11.00 5.50 3.55
C PHE A 101 -10.29 6.58 4.37
N LYS A 102 -9.95 6.31 5.64
CA LYS A 102 -9.46 7.33 6.58
C LYS A 102 -8.30 6.80 7.45
N PRO A 103 -7.22 6.25 6.86
CA PRO A 103 -6.16 5.59 7.62
C PRO A 103 -5.46 6.56 8.59
N ALA A 104 -5.29 7.83 8.22
CA ALA A 104 -4.69 8.85 9.09
C ALA A 104 -5.50 9.15 10.37
N GLY A 105 -6.78 8.76 10.41
CA GLY A 105 -7.65 8.88 11.58
C GLY A 105 -7.66 7.63 12.48
N ALA A 106 -6.75 6.67 12.28
CA ALA A 106 -6.54 5.59 13.23
C ALA A 106 -5.87 6.10 14.50
N GLU A 107 -6.02 5.35 15.59
CA GLU A 107 -5.60 5.68 16.97
C GLU A 107 -5.44 4.36 17.73
N ALA A 108 -4.62 4.33 18.78
CA ALA A 108 -4.36 3.13 19.58
C ALA A 108 -5.64 2.47 20.13
N LYS A 109 -6.64 3.28 20.52
CA LYS A 109 -7.96 2.78 21.01
C LYS A 109 -8.71 1.93 19.99
N HIS A 110 -8.48 2.11 18.69
CA HIS A 110 -9.12 1.30 17.66
C HIS A 110 -8.56 -0.14 17.66
N LEU A 111 -7.26 -0.32 17.95
CA LEU A 111 -6.69 -1.65 18.14
C LEU A 111 -7.14 -2.30 19.45
N GLN A 112 -7.31 -1.50 20.51
CA GLN A 112 -7.90 -1.98 21.77
C GLN A 112 -9.33 -2.49 21.57
N ALA A 113 -10.14 -1.83 20.74
CA ALA A 113 -11.48 -2.29 20.40
C ALA A 113 -11.48 -3.66 19.69
N LEU A 114 -10.52 -3.91 18.79
CA LEU A 114 -10.33 -5.24 18.19
C LEU A 114 -9.99 -6.30 19.25
N GLN A 115 -9.08 -5.99 20.18
CA GLN A 115 -8.73 -6.91 21.27
C GLN A 115 -9.93 -7.21 22.18
N GLN A 116 -10.73 -6.20 22.52
CA GLN A 116 -11.97 -6.36 23.31
C GLN A 116 -13.01 -7.20 22.57
N ALA A 117 -13.04 -7.14 21.24
CA ALA A 117 -13.86 -8.01 20.39
C ALA A 117 -13.27 -9.42 20.19
N GLY A 118 -12.18 -9.76 20.89
CA GLY A 118 -11.57 -11.08 20.95
C GLY A 118 -10.44 -11.32 19.95
N TRP A 119 -9.97 -10.31 19.21
CA TRP A 119 -8.86 -10.48 18.28
C TRP A 119 -7.52 -10.64 19.02
N SER A 120 -6.75 -11.67 18.67
CA SER A 120 -5.38 -11.81 19.17
C SER A 120 -4.47 -10.76 18.51
N LEU A 121 -3.33 -10.45 19.12
CA LEU A 121 -2.37 -9.49 18.54
C LEU A 121 -1.84 -9.94 17.18
N ASP A 122 -1.64 -11.25 17.01
CA ASP A 122 -1.15 -11.83 15.76
C ASP A 122 -2.24 -11.77 14.67
N ASP A 123 -3.51 -12.01 15.03
CA ASP A 123 -4.64 -11.86 14.11
C ASP A 123 -4.87 -10.38 13.72
N ILE A 124 -4.68 -9.41 14.64
CA ILE A 124 -4.81 -7.97 14.31
C ILE A 124 -3.78 -7.53 13.27
N VAL A 125 -2.53 -8.00 13.41
CA VAL A 125 -1.48 -7.72 12.43
C VAL A 125 -1.83 -8.36 11.09
N THR A 126 -2.28 -9.62 11.09
CA THR A 126 -2.68 -10.34 9.87
C THR A 126 -3.88 -9.69 9.19
N LEU A 127 -4.89 -9.29 9.95
CA LEU A 127 -6.06 -8.54 9.48
C LEU A 127 -5.62 -7.22 8.81
N SER A 128 -4.73 -6.47 9.45
CA SER A 128 -4.22 -5.21 8.92
C SER A 128 -3.41 -5.42 7.63
N GLN A 129 -2.60 -6.50 7.56
CA GLN A 129 -1.89 -6.88 6.35
C GLN A 129 -2.83 -7.28 5.21
N LEU A 130 -3.88 -8.05 5.50
CA LEU A 130 -4.90 -8.42 4.51
C LEU A 130 -5.61 -7.19 3.95
N ILE A 131 -6.08 -6.29 4.82
CA ILE A 131 -6.81 -5.10 4.38
C ILE A 131 -5.90 -4.24 3.48
N ALA A 132 -4.68 -4.00 3.94
CA ALA A 132 -3.71 -3.19 3.21
C ALA A 132 -3.30 -3.83 1.88
N PHE A 133 -3.16 -5.17 1.83
CA PHE A 133 -2.92 -5.92 0.60
C PHE A 133 -4.06 -5.76 -0.41
N VAL A 134 -5.32 -5.93 0.00
CA VAL A 134 -6.46 -5.83 -0.92
C VAL A 134 -6.62 -4.39 -1.44
N SER A 135 -6.35 -3.38 -0.60
CA SER A 135 -6.29 -1.97 -1.03
C SER A 135 -5.19 -1.70 -2.06
N PHE A 136 -4.03 -2.36 -1.92
CA PHE A 136 -2.95 -2.34 -2.92
C PHE A 136 -3.37 -3.06 -4.21
N GLN A 137 -3.89 -4.28 -4.10
CA GLN A 137 -4.31 -5.11 -5.22
C GLN A 137 -5.37 -4.41 -6.08
N SER A 138 -6.36 -3.74 -5.44
CA SER A 138 -7.40 -2.99 -6.16
C SER A 138 -6.81 -1.85 -7.02
N ARG A 139 -5.81 -1.13 -6.50
CA ARG A 139 -5.13 -0.06 -7.26
C ARG A 139 -4.24 -0.62 -8.36
N LEU A 140 -3.56 -1.72 -8.08
CA LEU A 140 -2.72 -2.39 -9.05
C LEU A 140 -3.54 -2.88 -10.25
N LEU A 141 -4.65 -3.56 -9.99
CA LEU A 141 -5.58 -4.02 -11.03
C LEU A 141 -6.20 -2.86 -11.80
N PHE A 142 -6.59 -1.77 -11.12
CA PHE A 142 -7.05 -0.56 -11.78
C PHE A 142 -5.99 -0.02 -12.75
N GLY A 143 -4.75 0.12 -12.30
CA GLY A 143 -3.64 0.57 -13.13
C GLY A 143 -3.35 -0.37 -14.30
N TYR A 144 -3.38 -1.69 -14.09
CA TYR A 144 -3.17 -2.68 -15.14
C TYR A 144 -4.25 -2.64 -16.21
N ARG A 145 -5.53 -2.54 -15.82
CA ARG A 145 -6.63 -2.37 -16.77
C ARG A 145 -6.48 -1.08 -17.58
N LEU A 146 -6.06 0.01 -16.93
CA LEU A 146 -5.81 1.28 -17.62
C LEU A 146 -4.65 1.17 -18.63
N LEU A 147 -3.55 0.50 -18.26
CA LEU A 147 -2.41 0.24 -19.15
C LEU A 147 -2.81 -0.66 -20.34
N ALA A 148 -3.62 -1.68 -20.09
CA ALA A 148 -4.20 -2.55 -21.10
C ALA A 148 -5.24 -1.86 -22.02
N GLY A 149 -5.56 -0.58 -21.77
CA GLY A 149 -6.55 0.17 -22.55
C GLY A 149 -7.99 -0.24 -22.28
N LEU A 150 -8.25 -0.96 -21.20
CA LEU A 150 -9.59 -1.38 -20.81
C LEU A 150 -10.35 -0.24 -20.15
N PRO A 151 -11.69 -0.18 -20.31
CA PRO A 151 -12.51 0.80 -19.60
C PRO A 151 -12.40 0.64 -18.08
N VAL A 152 -12.01 1.71 -17.40
CA VAL A 152 -12.02 1.80 -15.93
C VAL A 152 -13.08 2.79 -15.48
N ALA A 153 -13.78 2.49 -14.39
CA ALA A 153 -14.77 3.40 -13.82
C ALA A 153 -14.05 4.60 -13.20
N THR A 154 -14.13 5.77 -13.85
CA THR A 154 -13.54 7.01 -13.33
C THR A 154 -14.61 7.83 -12.60
N SER A 155 -14.41 8.05 -11.30
CA SER A 155 -15.27 8.92 -10.50
C SER A 155 -14.67 10.32 -10.44
N GLY A 156 -15.15 11.22 -11.31
CA GLY A 156 -14.82 12.64 -11.28
C GLY A 156 -13.54 13.03 -12.02
N ARG A 157 -13.47 14.30 -12.42
CA ARG A 157 -12.28 14.94 -13.05
C ARG A 157 -11.55 15.89 -12.10
N ALA A 158 -12.01 16.00 -10.84
CA ALA A 158 -11.41 16.89 -9.88
C ALA A 158 -10.03 16.36 -9.46
N PRO A 159 -9.01 17.23 -9.31
CA PRO A 159 -7.71 16.81 -8.80
C PRO A 159 -7.85 16.18 -7.41
N VAL A 160 -7.13 15.09 -7.18
CA VAL A 160 -6.99 14.51 -5.84
C VAL A 160 -6.16 15.45 -4.99
N ARG A 161 -6.68 15.78 -3.81
CA ARG A 161 -6.10 16.77 -2.90
C ARG A 161 -5.26 16.09 -1.82
N ALA A 162 -4.30 16.83 -1.26
CA ALA A 162 -3.56 16.40 -0.08
C ALA A 162 -4.53 16.11 1.08
N SER A 163 -4.39 14.96 1.74
CA SER A 163 -5.22 14.62 2.89
C SER A 163 -4.74 15.31 4.16
N ALA A 164 -5.65 15.43 5.13
CA ALA A 164 -5.26 15.74 6.50
C ALA A 164 -4.41 14.62 7.11
N TRP A 165 -3.62 14.97 8.11
CA TRP A 165 -2.79 14.06 8.91
C TRP A 165 -3.13 14.22 10.40
N ARG A 166 -2.54 13.38 11.25
CA ARG A 166 -2.66 13.51 12.71
C ARG A 166 -1.94 14.76 13.19
N THR A 167 -2.64 15.66 13.88
CA THR A 167 -2.09 16.93 14.39
C THR A 167 -1.83 16.93 15.90
N ALA A 168 -1.90 15.77 16.56
CA ALA A 168 -1.52 15.65 17.96
C ALA A 168 -0.02 15.98 18.11
N SER A 169 0.34 16.76 19.13
CA SER A 169 1.74 17.14 19.37
C SER A 169 2.58 16.05 20.01
N HIS A 170 1.93 15.02 20.56
CA HIS A 170 2.62 13.90 21.20
C HIS A 170 2.01 12.57 20.77
N THR A 171 2.86 11.54 20.76
CA THR A 171 2.46 10.16 20.53
C THR A 171 1.75 9.56 21.74
N ALA A 172 1.18 8.35 21.60
CA ALA A 172 0.56 7.63 22.70
C ALA A 172 1.53 7.33 23.86
N SER A 173 2.84 7.22 23.59
CA SER A 173 3.89 7.06 24.61
C SER A 173 4.40 8.38 25.19
N GLY A 174 3.96 9.52 24.66
CA GLY A 174 4.33 10.86 25.12
C GLY A 174 5.55 11.47 24.42
N ARG A 175 6.01 10.90 23.31
CA ARG A 175 7.10 11.47 22.49
C ARG A 175 6.62 12.62 21.63
N HIS A 176 7.51 13.52 21.22
CA HIS A 176 7.14 14.59 20.30
C HIS A 176 6.76 14.02 18.92
N ALA A 177 5.59 14.41 18.43
CA ALA A 177 5.09 13.98 17.13
C ALA A 177 5.38 15.08 16.08
N PRO A 178 5.76 14.70 14.85
CA PRO A 178 6.10 15.67 13.82
C PRO A 178 4.88 16.54 13.46
N PRO A 179 4.98 17.88 13.50
CA PRO A 179 3.83 18.77 13.35
C PRO A 179 3.31 18.84 11.91
N ALA A 180 4.17 18.53 10.93
CA ALA A 180 3.86 18.62 9.51
C ALA A 180 4.67 17.57 8.71
N PHE A 181 4.33 17.44 7.43
CA PHE A 181 5.14 16.69 6.48
C PHE A 181 6.56 17.28 6.41
N THR A 182 7.56 16.40 6.43
CA THR A 182 8.98 16.76 6.53
C THR A 182 9.83 15.80 5.72
N SER A 183 11.06 16.17 5.38
CA SER A 183 12.07 15.27 4.80
C SER A 183 13.06 14.73 5.85
N GLN A 184 12.92 15.14 7.11
CA GLN A 184 13.74 14.70 8.22
C GLN A 184 13.61 13.18 8.47
N GLU A 185 14.63 12.61 9.09
CA GLU A 185 14.53 11.25 9.60
C GLU A 185 13.61 11.22 10.81
N LEU A 186 12.67 10.28 10.79
CA LEU A 186 11.68 10.10 11.83
C LEU A 186 11.85 8.69 12.40
N GLY A 187 11.58 8.54 13.68
CA GLY A 187 11.29 7.23 14.23
C GLY A 187 9.80 6.90 14.12
N TRP A 188 9.48 5.64 14.41
CA TRP A 188 8.12 5.13 14.41
C TRP A 188 7.97 4.15 15.56
N GLU A 189 6.87 4.26 16.29
CA GLU A 189 6.56 3.37 17.40
C GLU A 189 5.22 2.66 17.20
N PRO A 190 5.12 1.38 17.57
CA PRO A 190 3.90 0.62 17.40
C PRO A 190 2.93 0.82 18.58
N TRP A 191 1.63 0.75 18.30
CA TRP A 191 0.59 0.67 19.34
C TRP A 191 0.37 -0.75 19.86
N ILE A 192 0.85 -1.75 19.13
CA ILE A 192 0.96 -3.14 19.58
C ILE A 192 2.44 -3.44 19.79
N ALA A 193 2.85 -3.76 21.00
CA ALA A 193 4.25 -4.04 21.30
C ALA A 193 4.85 -5.07 20.34
N ALA A 194 5.92 -4.70 19.63
CA ALA A 194 6.69 -5.61 18.78
C ALA A 194 7.25 -6.77 19.62
N LYS A 195 7.20 -8.01 19.11
CA LYS A 195 7.80 -9.15 19.81
C LYS A 195 9.33 -8.92 19.93
N PRO A 196 9.96 -9.26 21.06
CA PRO A 196 11.42 -9.28 21.14
C PRO A 196 11.99 -10.31 20.16
N LEU A 197 13.19 -10.07 19.61
CA LEU A 197 13.75 -10.89 18.52
C LEU A 197 13.89 -12.36 18.92
N GLU A 198 14.26 -12.61 20.17
CA GLU A 198 14.42 -13.93 20.77
C GLU A 198 13.10 -14.73 20.86
N ALA A 199 11.95 -14.06 20.84
CA ALA A 199 10.63 -14.70 20.91
C ALA A 199 10.10 -15.19 19.54
N PHE A 200 10.79 -14.89 18.44
CA PHE A 200 10.47 -15.47 17.14
C PHE A 200 11.01 -16.90 17.01
N ASP A 201 10.37 -17.69 16.15
CA ASP A 201 10.94 -18.94 15.69
C ASP A 201 12.14 -18.70 14.76
N GLU A 202 12.88 -19.77 14.44
CA GLU A 202 14.07 -19.66 13.60
C GLU A 202 13.79 -19.07 12.21
N PRO A 203 12.69 -19.44 11.50
CA PRO A 203 12.32 -18.77 10.26
C PRO A 203 12.09 -17.26 10.42
N GLY A 204 11.37 -16.83 11.46
CA GLY A 204 11.13 -15.42 11.75
C GLY A 204 12.41 -14.64 12.02
N LYS A 205 13.32 -15.19 12.84
CA LYS A 205 14.64 -14.57 13.11
C LYS A 205 15.48 -14.46 11.85
N ALA A 206 15.52 -15.52 11.05
CA ALA A 206 16.28 -15.55 9.79
C ALA A 206 15.76 -14.50 8.81
N LEU A 207 14.44 -14.35 8.68
CA LEU A 207 13.81 -13.33 7.85
C LEU A 207 14.21 -11.92 8.28
N LEU A 208 14.03 -11.59 9.56
CA LEU A 208 14.32 -10.26 10.10
C LEU A 208 15.80 -9.90 9.94
N THR A 209 16.70 -10.88 10.16
CA THR A 209 18.14 -10.68 9.99
C THR A 209 18.54 -10.49 8.53
N LYS A 210 18.01 -11.33 7.62
CA LYS A 210 18.33 -11.33 6.17
C LYS A 210 18.17 -9.95 5.51
N PHE A 211 17.17 -9.18 5.96
CA PHE A 211 16.87 -7.87 5.41
C PHE A 211 17.34 -6.70 6.29
N GLY A 212 18.09 -6.96 7.37
CA GLY A 212 18.59 -5.91 8.27
C GLY A 212 17.48 -5.25 9.09
N HIS A 213 16.43 -5.98 9.42
CA HIS A 213 15.23 -5.49 10.09
C HIS A 213 15.09 -5.99 11.55
N ALA A 214 16.13 -6.64 12.09
CA ALA A 214 16.13 -7.21 13.43
C ALA A 214 15.84 -6.17 14.53
N ASP A 215 16.36 -4.94 14.38
CA ASP A 215 16.19 -3.86 15.35
C ASP A 215 15.00 -2.95 15.05
N SER A 216 14.20 -3.24 14.02
CA SER A 216 13.07 -2.40 13.63
C SER A 216 11.77 -2.88 14.27
N ASP A 217 11.18 -2.04 15.13
CA ASP A 217 9.89 -2.31 15.76
C ASP A 217 8.77 -2.53 14.74
N TYR A 218 8.78 -1.78 13.63
CA TYR A 218 7.81 -1.95 12.56
C TYR A 218 7.88 -3.35 11.94
N PHE A 219 9.07 -3.78 11.53
CA PHE A 219 9.23 -5.10 10.90
C PHE A 219 9.03 -6.24 11.90
N ARG A 220 9.47 -6.09 13.16
CA ARG A 220 9.16 -7.06 14.22
C ARG A 220 7.67 -7.13 14.52
N LEU A 221 6.93 -6.02 14.48
CA LEU A 221 5.49 -6.06 14.62
C LEU A 221 4.85 -6.86 13.48
N LEU A 222 5.22 -6.58 12.23
CA LEU A 222 4.67 -7.30 11.08
C LEU A 222 5.08 -8.78 11.05
N ALA A 223 6.25 -9.13 11.59
CA ALA A 223 6.75 -10.50 11.66
C ALA A 223 5.93 -11.42 12.57
N ARG A 224 4.92 -10.89 13.28
CA ARG A 224 3.87 -11.72 13.89
C ARG A 224 3.22 -12.66 12.89
N ASP A 225 3.12 -12.24 11.63
CA ASP A 225 2.90 -13.09 10.46
C ASP A 225 4.09 -12.94 9.50
N HIS A 226 5.18 -13.63 9.83
CA HIS A 226 6.43 -13.55 9.07
C HIS A 226 6.29 -14.11 7.65
N ALA A 227 5.35 -15.02 7.40
CA ALA A 227 5.10 -15.56 6.07
C ALA A 227 4.57 -14.48 5.12
N VAL A 228 3.62 -13.65 5.57
CA VAL A 228 3.15 -12.50 4.79
C VAL A 228 4.20 -11.40 4.71
N LEU A 229 4.91 -11.11 5.81
CA LEU A 229 5.97 -10.10 5.82
C LEU A 229 7.09 -10.40 4.81
N GLU A 230 7.49 -11.66 4.67
CA GLU A 230 8.51 -12.07 3.72
C GLU A 230 8.11 -11.69 2.29
N GLN A 231 6.91 -12.09 1.87
CA GLN A 231 6.45 -11.86 0.50
C GLN A 231 6.20 -10.37 0.22
N ARG A 232 5.72 -9.62 1.23
CA ARG A 232 5.64 -8.16 1.16
C ARG A 232 7.02 -7.53 0.97
N THR A 233 8.04 -8.00 1.70
CA THR A 233 9.41 -7.47 1.61
C THR A 233 10.06 -7.80 0.28
N ILE A 234 9.83 -8.99 -0.26
CA ILE A 234 10.25 -9.36 -1.61
C ILE A 234 9.60 -8.46 -2.66
N THR A 235 8.28 -8.22 -2.53
CA THR A 235 7.52 -7.33 -3.43
C THR A 235 8.07 -5.91 -3.41
N ASP A 236 8.26 -5.30 -2.23
CA ASP A 236 8.85 -3.96 -2.09
C ASP A 236 10.19 -3.86 -2.82
N ARG A 237 11.07 -4.84 -2.57
CA ARG A 237 12.39 -4.88 -3.16
C ARG A 237 12.34 -5.04 -4.69
N ALA A 238 11.46 -5.89 -5.19
CA ALA A 238 11.29 -6.13 -6.62
C ALA A 238 10.76 -4.89 -7.37
N ILE A 239 9.98 -4.03 -6.70
CA ILE A 239 9.48 -2.77 -7.26
C ILE A 239 10.54 -1.65 -7.19
N PHE A 240 11.21 -1.47 -6.05
CA PHE A 240 12.08 -0.30 -5.83
C PHE A 240 13.55 -0.48 -6.22
N PHE A 241 14.06 -1.72 -6.23
CA PHE A 241 15.50 -1.99 -6.42
C PHE A 241 15.80 -2.75 -7.72
N THR A 242 14.89 -2.71 -8.70
CA THR A 242 15.08 -3.29 -10.02
C THR A 242 15.74 -2.32 -11.01
N ALA A 243 16.50 -2.86 -11.95
CA ALA A 243 17.21 -2.11 -13.00
C ALA A 243 16.32 -1.88 -14.24
N GLY A 244 16.62 -0.79 -14.97
CA GLY A 244 15.86 -0.34 -16.13
C GLY A 244 14.45 0.15 -15.79
N GLY A 245 13.69 0.60 -16.78
CA GLY A 245 12.35 1.17 -16.60
C GLY A 245 12.40 2.53 -15.89
N LEU A 246 11.39 2.81 -15.05
CA LEU A 246 11.25 4.11 -14.39
C LEU A 246 12.41 4.35 -13.42
N ALA A 247 13.02 5.54 -13.47
CA ALA A 247 14.12 5.87 -12.58
C ALA A 247 13.70 5.79 -11.11
N ARG A 248 14.62 5.37 -10.24
CA ARG A 248 14.33 5.17 -8.81
C ARG A 248 13.80 6.45 -8.15
N GLN A 249 14.34 7.62 -8.50
CA GLN A 249 13.88 8.90 -7.97
C GLN A 249 12.39 9.16 -8.21
N ASP A 250 11.86 8.73 -9.35
CA ASP A 250 10.47 8.92 -9.74
C ASP A 250 9.55 7.88 -9.06
N ARG A 251 10.04 6.66 -8.84
CA ARG A 251 9.36 5.67 -7.98
C ARG A 251 9.23 6.18 -6.54
N GLU A 252 10.30 6.80 -6.01
CA GLU A 252 10.31 7.41 -4.67
C GLU A 252 9.41 8.66 -4.61
N LEU A 253 9.32 9.45 -5.69
CA LEU A 253 8.35 10.55 -5.81
C LEU A 253 6.91 10.03 -5.76
N ALA A 254 6.58 9.00 -6.54
CA ALA A 254 5.26 8.36 -6.52
C ALA A 254 4.88 7.86 -5.12
N ALA A 255 5.83 7.29 -4.38
CA ALA A 255 5.65 6.87 -3.00
C ALA A 255 5.38 8.06 -2.05
N ALA A 256 6.09 9.17 -2.22
CA ALA A 256 5.87 10.40 -1.44
C ALA A 256 4.49 11.01 -1.73
N VAL A 257 4.08 11.06 -2.99
CA VAL A 257 2.76 11.54 -3.42
C VAL A 257 1.64 10.67 -2.84
N ALA A 258 1.75 9.35 -2.96
CA ALA A 258 0.78 8.42 -2.35
C ALA A 258 0.67 8.62 -0.84
N SER A 259 1.81 8.86 -0.18
CA SER A 259 1.87 9.13 1.26
C SER A 259 1.20 10.45 1.65
N LYS A 260 1.33 11.50 0.83
CA LYS A 260 0.60 12.77 0.98
C LYS A 260 -0.92 12.59 0.78
N VAL A 261 -1.33 11.78 -0.19
CA VAL A 261 -2.76 11.44 -0.39
C VAL A 261 -3.32 10.65 0.79
N ASN A 262 -2.53 9.78 1.42
CA ASN A 262 -2.99 8.96 2.55
C ASN A 262 -2.81 9.62 3.92
N GLY A 263 -2.13 10.78 4.01
CA GLY A 263 -1.87 11.47 5.29
C GLY A 263 -0.71 10.88 6.11
N CYS A 264 0.19 10.11 5.49
CA CYS A 264 1.26 9.38 6.18
C CYS A 264 2.58 10.18 6.23
N ILE A 265 2.82 10.91 7.33
CA ILE A 265 4.05 11.70 7.52
C ILE A 265 5.31 10.83 7.46
N TYR A 266 5.32 9.67 8.13
CA TYR A 266 6.51 8.80 8.16
C TYR A 266 6.94 8.34 6.76
N CYS A 267 6.01 7.78 5.99
CA CYS A 267 6.33 7.33 4.63
C CYS A 267 6.71 8.51 3.75
N ALA A 268 5.98 9.63 3.83
CA ALA A 268 6.32 10.82 3.08
C ALA A 268 7.75 11.28 3.37
N SER A 269 8.22 11.26 4.63
CA SER A 269 9.58 11.70 4.97
C SER A 269 10.68 10.83 4.39
N VAL A 270 10.52 9.50 4.49
CA VAL A 270 11.49 8.54 3.93
C VAL A 270 11.58 8.68 2.41
N HIS A 271 10.44 8.72 1.73
CA HIS A 271 10.40 8.70 0.27
C HIS A 271 10.71 10.07 -0.34
N ALA A 272 10.29 11.17 0.30
CA ALA A 272 10.69 12.52 -0.11
C ALA A 272 12.21 12.72 0.02
N ARG A 273 12.82 12.30 1.14
CA ARG A 273 14.27 12.39 1.32
C ARG A 273 15.03 11.66 0.20
N LYS A 274 14.60 10.44 -0.14
CA LYS A 274 15.20 9.65 -1.24
C LYS A 274 14.97 10.28 -2.61
N ALA A 275 13.75 10.73 -2.91
CA ALA A 275 13.41 11.40 -4.16
C ALA A 275 14.26 12.67 -4.35
N ALA A 276 14.42 13.49 -3.31
CA ALA A 276 15.25 14.69 -3.32
C ALA A 276 16.74 14.36 -3.51
N GLN A 277 17.25 13.36 -2.78
CA GLN A 277 18.66 12.96 -2.85
C GLN A 277 19.05 12.43 -4.22
N LEU A 278 18.19 11.62 -4.85
CA LEU A 278 18.46 10.96 -6.13
C LEU A 278 18.28 11.92 -7.31
N SER A 279 17.19 12.68 -7.33
CA SER A 279 16.90 13.63 -8.43
C SER A 279 17.71 14.93 -8.37
N LYS A 280 18.26 15.26 -7.20
CA LYS A 280 18.86 16.57 -6.90
C LYS A 280 17.86 17.74 -6.98
N ARG A 281 16.55 17.47 -6.86
CA ARG A 281 15.46 18.46 -6.93
C ARG A 281 14.84 18.72 -5.55
N ALA A 282 15.67 19.05 -4.56
CA ALA A 282 15.23 19.19 -3.17
C ALA A 282 14.12 20.25 -2.96
N GLU A 283 14.20 21.39 -3.66
CA GLU A 283 13.18 22.44 -3.58
C GLU A 283 11.83 21.99 -4.11
N GLU A 284 11.80 21.18 -5.17
CA GLU A 284 10.56 20.67 -5.77
C GLU A 284 9.90 19.64 -4.86
N VAL A 285 10.70 18.78 -4.24
CA VAL A 285 10.22 17.86 -3.21
C VAL A 285 9.69 18.62 -2.00
N GLN A 286 10.37 19.69 -1.57
CA GLN A 286 9.89 20.51 -0.46
C GLN A 286 8.55 21.17 -0.79
N ARG A 287 8.38 21.72 -2.01
CA ARG A 287 7.08 22.25 -2.47
C ARG A 287 5.96 21.22 -2.38
N LEU A 288 6.21 19.96 -2.75
CA LEU A 288 5.23 18.87 -2.60
C LEU A 288 4.87 18.63 -1.12
N LEU A 289 5.85 18.63 -0.22
CA LEU A 289 5.62 18.43 1.21
C LEU A 289 4.82 19.58 1.84
N ASP A 290 5.10 20.81 1.41
CA ASP A 290 4.47 22.04 1.93
C ASP A 290 3.01 22.23 1.51
N VAL A 291 2.51 21.44 0.53
CA VAL A 291 1.10 21.49 0.14
C VAL A 291 0.20 21.17 1.33
N ALA A 292 -0.58 22.16 1.77
CA ALA A 292 -1.51 22.05 2.89
C ALA A 292 -2.67 21.06 2.60
N PRO A 293 -3.35 20.52 3.63
CA PRO A 293 -4.55 19.71 3.43
C PRO A 293 -5.57 20.41 2.53
N GLY A 294 -6.12 19.68 1.56
CA GLY A 294 -7.01 20.24 0.56
C GLY A 294 -6.31 20.93 -0.62
N GLY A 295 -5.00 21.12 -0.60
CA GLY A 295 -4.22 21.65 -1.73
C GLY A 295 -4.05 20.63 -2.86
N ILE A 296 -3.68 21.11 -4.06
CA ILE A 296 -3.35 20.26 -5.22
C ILE A 296 -1.86 19.92 -5.16
N LEU A 297 -1.51 18.63 -5.15
CA LEU A 297 -0.13 18.18 -4.90
C LEU A 297 0.88 18.61 -5.99
N SER A 298 0.40 18.82 -7.21
CA SER A 298 1.22 19.19 -8.36
C SER A 298 1.34 20.71 -8.57
N GLU A 299 0.74 21.50 -7.68
CA GLU A 299 0.77 22.97 -7.74
C GLU A 299 2.21 23.49 -7.63
N GLY A 300 2.59 24.39 -8.56
CA GLY A 300 3.93 24.98 -8.61
C GLY A 300 5.04 24.03 -9.07
N GLN A 301 4.73 22.83 -9.57
CA GLN A 301 5.73 21.89 -10.08
C GLN A 301 6.01 22.07 -11.58
N GLY A 302 7.21 21.66 -12.00
CA GLY A 302 7.59 21.53 -13.41
C GLY A 302 6.69 20.53 -14.15
N GLU A 303 6.58 20.66 -15.47
CA GLU A 303 5.63 19.89 -16.30
C GLU A 303 5.85 18.37 -16.21
N ASP A 304 7.11 17.93 -16.16
CA ASP A 304 7.48 16.52 -16.05
C ASP A 304 6.98 15.86 -14.76
N TRP A 305 7.22 16.50 -13.61
CA TRP A 305 6.77 16.00 -12.32
C TRP A 305 5.30 16.27 -12.07
N ARG A 306 4.72 17.33 -12.62
CA ARG A 306 3.28 17.61 -12.50
C ARG A 306 2.44 16.43 -12.98
N THR A 307 2.72 15.91 -14.18
CA THR A 307 1.97 14.78 -14.76
C THR A 307 2.12 13.52 -13.93
N GLN A 308 3.33 13.21 -13.45
CA GLN A 308 3.58 12.06 -12.59
C GLN A 308 2.88 12.18 -11.23
N ILE A 309 2.92 13.37 -10.61
CA ILE A 309 2.25 13.66 -9.34
C ILE A 309 0.73 13.54 -9.50
N ASP A 310 0.15 14.10 -10.56
CA ASP A 310 -1.28 14.03 -10.82
C ASP A 310 -1.75 12.58 -11.04
N PHE A 311 -0.99 11.79 -11.80
CA PHE A 311 -1.30 10.38 -12.01
C PHE A 311 -1.18 9.57 -10.69
N ALA A 312 -0.08 9.73 -9.96
CA ALA A 312 0.16 9.01 -8.72
C ALA A 312 -0.88 9.38 -7.64
N ALA A 313 -1.28 10.65 -7.56
CA ALA A 313 -2.32 11.10 -6.65
C ALA A 313 -3.69 10.51 -7.03
N ALA A 314 -4.03 10.54 -8.32
CA ALA A 314 -5.28 9.97 -8.84
C ALA A 314 -5.37 8.46 -8.61
N LEU A 315 -4.29 7.71 -8.84
CA LEU A 315 -4.24 6.26 -8.56
C LEU A 315 -4.29 5.95 -7.06
N SER A 316 -3.77 6.85 -6.22
CA SER A 316 -3.76 6.66 -4.76
C SER A 316 -5.12 6.87 -4.10
N ALA A 317 -6.06 7.59 -4.72
CA ALA A 317 -7.39 7.85 -4.16
C ALA A 317 -8.19 6.56 -3.86
N THR A 318 -9.21 6.68 -2.99
CA THR A 318 -10.19 5.64 -2.72
C THR A 318 -11.59 6.15 -3.11
N PRO A 319 -12.25 5.59 -4.14
CA PRO A 319 -11.69 4.67 -5.16
C PRO A 319 -10.63 5.37 -6.04
N PRO A 320 -9.80 4.61 -6.80
CA PRO A 320 -8.82 5.19 -7.72
C PRO A 320 -9.49 6.02 -8.82
N GLN A 321 -8.85 7.12 -9.22
CA GLN A 321 -9.39 8.13 -10.15
C GLN A 321 -8.49 8.38 -11.37
N ALA A 322 -7.36 7.65 -11.48
CA ALA A 322 -6.46 7.77 -12.62
C ALA A 322 -7.19 7.48 -13.94
N ASN A 323 -6.81 8.13 -15.02
CA ASN A 323 -7.54 8.04 -16.29
C ASN A 323 -6.63 8.03 -17.52
N ALA A 324 -7.23 7.71 -18.67
CA ALA A 324 -6.51 7.54 -19.93
C ALA A 324 -5.85 8.83 -20.43
N ALA A 325 -6.39 10.01 -20.10
CA ALA A 325 -5.78 11.29 -20.50
C ALA A 325 -4.48 11.55 -19.74
N GLN A 326 -4.44 11.25 -18.44
CA GLN A 326 -3.20 11.31 -17.66
C GLN A 326 -2.16 10.30 -18.18
N LEU A 327 -2.60 9.08 -18.53
CA LEU A 327 -1.72 8.08 -19.13
C LEU A 327 -1.16 8.53 -20.49
N ALA A 328 -1.98 9.15 -21.33
CA ALA A 328 -1.54 9.71 -22.61
C ALA A 328 -0.48 10.82 -22.41
N ALA A 329 -0.71 11.73 -21.46
CA ALA A 329 0.26 12.78 -21.13
C ALA A 329 1.61 12.22 -20.65
N LEU A 330 1.61 11.14 -19.86
CA LEU A 330 2.85 10.45 -19.47
C LEU A 330 3.58 9.82 -20.68
N ARG A 331 2.83 9.25 -21.63
CA ARG A 331 3.40 8.72 -22.89
C ARG A 331 3.99 9.81 -23.78
N GLU A 332 3.35 10.98 -23.83
CA GLU A 332 3.88 12.17 -24.54
C GLU A 332 5.21 12.66 -23.93
N GLN A 333 5.42 12.45 -22.63
CA GLN A 333 6.70 12.69 -21.95
C GLN A 333 7.74 11.57 -22.19
N GLY A 334 7.41 10.57 -22.99
CA GLY A 334 8.32 9.49 -23.39
C GLY A 334 8.35 8.29 -22.46
N LEU A 335 7.44 8.18 -21.48
CA LEU A 335 7.36 6.97 -20.65
C LEU A 335 6.80 5.80 -21.48
N GLY A 336 7.60 4.73 -21.60
CA GLY A 336 7.19 3.47 -22.21
C GLY A 336 6.39 2.60 -21.26
N GLU A 337 5.96 1.44 -21.75
CA GLU A 337 5.08 0.55 -20.99
C GLU A 337 5.72 0.03 -19.70
N LEU A 338 7.05 -0.20 -19.71
CA LEU A 338 7.78 -0.63 -18.52
C LEU A 338 7.88 0.49 -17.46
N GLU A 339 8.16 1.72 -17.87
CA GLU A 339 8.17 2.88 -16.97
C GLU A 339 6.79 3.13 -16.35
N LEU A 340 5.73 2.99 -17.15
CA LEU A 340 4.36 3.15 -16.70
C LEU A 340 3.91 2.03 -15.75
N LEU A 341 4.31 0.79 -16.03
CA LEU A 341 4.12 -0.34 -15.12
C LEU A 341 4.81 -0.08 -13.77
N ASP A 342 6.06 0.37 -13.80
CA ASP A 342 6.83 0.69 -12.59
C ASP A 342 6.17 1.82 -11.79
N LEU A 343 5.65 2.86 -12.46
CA LEU A 343 4.92 3.96 -11.82
C LEU A 343 3.66 3.44 -11.11
N VAL A 344 2.85 2.63 -11.81
CA VAL A 344 1.65 2.00 -11.25
C VAL A 344 2.00 1.13 -10.03
N GLN A 345 3.02 0.28 -10.14
CA GLN A 345 3.45 -0.62 -9.06
C GLN A 345 3.96 0.17 -7.85
N ALA A 346 4.82 1.16 -8.07
CA ALA A 346 5.36 2.02 -7.01
C ALA A 346 4.24 2.78 -6.29
N THR A 347 3.34 3.44 -7.01
CA THR A 347 2.21 4.15 -6.41
C THR A 347 1.26 3.20 -5.66
N ALA A 348 0.87 2.09 -6.27
CA ALA A 348 -0.09 1.16 -5.67
C ALA A 348 0.46 0.53 -4.40
N PHE A 349 1.76 0.17 -4.35
CA PHE A 349 2.38 -0.44 -3.18
C PHE A 349 2.26 0.42 -1.92
N PHE A 350 2.25 1.75 -2.05
CA PHE A 350 2.07 2.65 -0.90
C PHE A 350 0.67 2.64 -0.33
N ALA A 351 -0.33 2.13 -1.05
CA ALA A 351 -1.61 1.80 -0.45
C ALA A 351 -1.48 0.70 0.61
N TRP A 352 -0.55 -0.25 0.45
CA TRP A 352 -0.23 -1.24 1.46
C TRP A 352 0.58 -0.63 2.60
N ALA A 353 1.73 0.00 2.27
CA ALA A 353 2.65 0.52 3.28
C ALA A 353 2.02 1.60 4.17
N ASN A 354 1.35 2.60 3.59
CA ASN A 354 0.77 3.69 4.37
C ASN A 354 -0.31 3.19 5.34
N ARG A 355 -1.15 2.24 4.93
CA ARG A 355 -2.22 1.70 5.78
C ARG A 355 -1.64 1.00 7.00
N LEU A 356 -0.58 0.22 6.86
CA LEU A 356 0.09 -0.40 8.00
C LEU A 356 0.73 0.65 8.92
N MET A 357 1.50 1.58 8.34
CA MET A 357 2.20 2.61 9.11
C MET A 357 1.27 3.54 9.89
N LEU A 358 0.10 3.86 9.32
CA LEU A 358 -0.87 4.77 9.93
C LEU A 358 -1.77 4.11 10.98
N THR A 359 -1.96 2.79 10.90
CA THR A 359 -2.99 2.11 11.72
C THR A 359 -2.43 1.17 12.76
N LEU A 360 -1.12 0.87 12.72
CA LEU A 360 -0.43 0.05 13.69
C LEU A 360 0.49 0.84 14.63
N GLY A 361 0.65 2.15 14.41
CA GLY A 361 1.58 2.98 15.16
C GLY A 361 1.63 4.42 14.64
N GLU A 362 2.65 5.15 15.06
CA GLU A 362 2.81 6.56 14.75
C GLU A 362 4.27 7.03 14.72
N PRO A 363 4.57 8.12 13.98
CA PRO A 363 5.91 8.71 13.94
C PRO A 363 6.23 9.61 15.14
N TYR A 364 7.52 9.74 15.43
CA TYR A 364 8.09 10.72 16.36
C TYR A 364 9.40 11.32 15.80
N ASP A 365 9.87 12.44 16.35
CA ASP A 365 11.05 13.17 15.87
C ASP A 365 12.04 13.64 16.98
N ASP A 366 11.88 13.15 18.22
CA ASP A 366 12.75 13.46 19.37
C ASP A 366 13.82 12.42 19.72
#